data_AF-A0A1W2H057-F1
#
_entry.id   AF-A0A1W2H057-F1
#
_cell.length_a   1.000
_cell.length_b   1.000
_cell.length_c   1.000
_cell.angle_alpha   90.00
_cell.angle_beta   90.00
_cell.angle_gamma   90.00
#
_symmetry.space_group_name_H-M   'P 1'
#
loop_
_entity.id
_entity.type
_entity.pdbx_description
1 polymer ?
#
loop_
_entity_poly.entity_id
_entity_poly.type
_entity_poly.pdbx_seq_one_letter_code
_entity_poly.pdbx_strand_id
1 'polypeptide(L)' 'METLMTYIIGIGAIVVMMLAWVWVQSRWRETFSENISDEDVLAERRSCGNCGCVKVCKKEK' A
#
# COMPACT_ATOMS: atom_id res chain seq x y z
N MET A 1 -21.22 -26.68 -24.61
CA MET A 1 -21.04 -26.65 -23.15
C MET A 1 -19.56 -26.64 -22.75
N GLU A 2 -18.66 -27.26 -23.51
CA GLU A 2 -17.23 -27.34 -23.15
C GLU A 2 -16.51 -25.98 -23.11
N THR A 3 -16.75 -25.10 -24.09
CA THR A 3 -16.14 -23.75 -24.12
C THR A 3 -16.55 -22.86 -22.96
N LEU A 4 -17.83 -22.90 -22.57
CA LEU A 4 -18.36 -22.16 -21.42
C LEU A 4 -17.65 -22.58 -20.13
N MET A 5 -17.45 -23.88 -19.93
CA MET A 5 -16.75 -24.41 -18.76
C MET A 5 -15.28 -23.97 -18.74
N THR A 6 -14.60 -23.97 -19.89
CA THR A 6 -13.22 -23.48 -19.99
C THR A 6 -13.12 -22.00 -19.58
N TYR A 7 -14.05 -21.16 -20.03
CA TYR A 7 -14.06 -19.74 -19.64
C TYR A 7 -14.36 -19.54 -18.16
N ILE A 8 -15.31 -20.30 -17.60
CA ILE A 8 -15.64 -20.24 -16.17
C ILE A 8 -14.44 -20.65 -15.31
N ILE A 9 -13.72 -21.71 -15.69
CA ILE A 9 -12.53 -22.15 -14.96
C ILE A 9 -11.41 -21.11 -15.05
N GLY A 10 -11.16 -20.54 -16.23
CA GLY A 10 -10.14 -19.52 -16.42
C GLY A 10 -10.40 -18.25 -15.59
N ILE A 11 -11.63 -17.72 -15.66
CA ILE A 11 -12.03 -16.54 -14.88
C ILE A 11 -12.03 -16.87 -13.38
N GLY A 12 -12.58 -18.03 -13.00
CA GLY A 12 -12.61 -18.49 -11.62
C GLY A 12 -11.23 -18.61 -11.00
N ALA A 13 -10.26 -19.16 -11.74
CA ALA A 13 -8.87 -19.28 -11.29
C ALA A 13 -8.24 -17.91 -11.00
N ILE A 14 -8.46 -16.93 -11.87
CA ILE A 14 -7.93 -15.57 -11.69
C ILE A 14 -8.57 -14.91 -10.46
N VAL A 15 -9.89 -15.02 -10.30
CA VAL A 15 -10.60 -14.45 -9.15
C VAL A 15 -10.11 -15.08 -7.85
N VAL A 16 -9.97 -16.41 -7.79
CA VAL A 16 -9.46 -17.11 -6.61
C VAL A 16 -8.03 -16.69 -6.29
N MET A 17 -7.16 -16.56 -7.29
CA MET A 17 -5.79 -16.07 -7.12
C MET A 17 -5.77 -14.65 -6.54
N MET A 18 -6.62 -13.75 -7.02
CA MET A 18 -6.72 -12.38 -6.49
C MET A 18 -7.21 -12.36 -5.04
N LEU A 19 -8.21 -13.18 -4.70
CA LEU A 19 -8.70 -13.31 -3.32
C LEU A 19 -7.63 -13.86 -2.38
N ALA A 20 -6.87 -14.86 -2.82
CA ALA A 20 -5.74 -15.39 -2.07
C ALA A 20 -4.68 -14.30 -1.82
N TRP A 21 -4.40 -13.46 -2.82
CA TRP A 21 -3.45 -12.34 -2.67
C TRP A 21 -3.95 -11.28 -1.68
N VAL A 22 -5.23 -10.93 -1.71
CA VAL A 22 -5.83 -10.01 -0.72
C VAL A 22 -5.73 -10.59 0.69
N TRP A 23 -5.95 -11.89 0.84
CA TRP A 23 -5.81 -12.56 2.13
C TRP A 23 -4.37 -12.51 2.67
N VAL A 24 -3.38 -12.76 1.81
CA VAL A 24 -1.95 -12.60 2.15
C VAL A 24 -1.66 -11.17 2.59
N GLN A 25 -2.15 -10.16 1.85
CA GLN A 25 -1.98 -8.76 2.22
C GLN A 25 -2.63 -8.42 3.57
N SER A 26 -3.81 -8.96 3.86
CA SER A 26 -4.48 -8.78 5.15
C SER A 26 -3.64 -9.36 6.29
N ARG A 27 -3.17 -10.60 6.12
CA ARG A 27 -2.36 -11.27 7.14
C ARG A 27 -1.01 -10.59 7.34
N TRP A 28 -0.42 -10.08 6.25
CA TRP A 28 0.77 -9.25 6.30
C TRP A 28 0.55 -7.98 7.11
N ARG A 29 -0.53 -7.23 6.83
CA ARG A 29 -0.89 -6.02 7.61
C ARG A 29 -1.09 -6.31 9.08
N GLU A 30 -1.74 -7.41 9.44
CA GLU A 30 -1.91 -7.81 10.84
C GLU A 30 -0.58 -8.15 11.50
N THR A 31 0.27 -8.92 10.82
CA THR A 31 1.56 -9.39 11.35
C THR A 31 2.55 -8.25 11.52
N PHE A 32 2.55 -7.29 10.59
CA PHE A 32 3.44 -6.13 10.59
C PHE A 32 2.73 -4.84 11.03
N SER A 33 1.60 -4.94 11.72
CA SER A 33 0.83 -3.75 12.15
C SER A 33 1.62 -2.86 13.12
N GLU A 34 2.58 -3.45 13.85
CA GLU A 34 3.53 -2.75 14.72
C GLU A 34 4.48 -1.80 13.97
N ASN A 35 4.58 -1.90 12.63
CA ASN A 35 5.37 -0.99 11.79
C ASN A 35 4.50 0.01 10.99
N ILE A 36 3.18 0.07 11.20
CA ILE A 36 2.32 1.12 10.62
C ILE A 36 2.31 2.38 11.50
N SER A 37 2.80 2.28 12.74
CA SER A 37 3.08 3.45 13.58
C SER A 37 4.41 4.12 13.27
N ASP A 38 5.27 3.50 12.47
CA ASP A 38 6.41 4.22 11.90
C ASP A 38 5.89 5.12 10.81
N GLU A 39 6.06 6.42 11.04
CA GLU A 39 5.81 7.49 10.09
C GLU A 39 6.26 7.04 8.71
N ASP A 40 5.28 6.88 7.80
CA ASP A 40 5.53 6.74 6.37
C ASP A 40 6.65 7.72 5.99
N VAL A 41 7.56 7.38 5.07
CA VAL A 41 8.70 8.27 4.72
C VAL A 41 8.22 9.63 4.18
N LEU A 42 6.91 9.78 3.97
CA LEU A 42 6.16 10.97 3.57
C LEU A 42 5.27 11.59 4.68
N ALA A 43 5.19 11.02 5.88
CA ALA A 43 4.30 11.45 6.97
C ALA A 43 4.69 12.84 7.50
N GLU A 44 5.99 13.14 7.59
CA GLU A 44 6.48 14.45 8.04
C GLU A 44 6.42 15.53 6.95
N ARG A 45 6.10 15.18 5.69
CA ARG A 45 5.97 16.15 4.59
C ARG A 45 4.58 16.76 4.43
N ARG A 46 3.60 16.38 5.26
CA ARG A 46 2.23 16.94 5.15
C ARG A 46 2.11 18.40 5.61
N SER A 47 3.07 18.93 6.36
CA SER A 47 3.06 20.33 6.82
C SER A 47 3.91 21.29 5.98
N CYS A 48 4.81 20.78 5.13
CA CYS A 48 5.66 21.61 4.27
C CYS A 48 5.04 21.80 2.88
N GLY A 49 3.76 22.15 2.84
CA GLY A 49 3.02 22.44 1.61
C GLY A 49 2.84 23.93 1.34
N ASN A 50 2.83 24.78 2.38
CA ASN A 50 2.63 26.23 2.24
C ASN A 50 2.88 27.03 3.53
N CYS A 51 3.93 26.73 4.30
CA CYS A 51 4.37 27.69 5.32
C CYS A 51 5.37 28.61 4.63
N GLY A 52 5.06 29.91 4.52
CA GLY A 52 5.87 30.96 3.88
C GLY A 52 7.23 31.22 4.57
N CYS A 53 7.87 30.18 5.07
CA CYS A 53 9.17 30.20 5.72
C CYS A 53 10.28 30.10 4.66
N VAL A 54 10.54 31.21 3.99
CA VAL A 54 11.69 31.38 3.08
C VAL A 54 12.98 31.64 3.87
N LYS A 55 13.24 30.88 4.95
CA LYS A 55 14.49 31.01 5.71
C LYS A 55 15.35 29.78 5.52
N VAL A 56 16.36 29.94 4.65
CA VAL A 56 17.50 29.03 4.53
C VAL A 56 18.16 28.91 5.90
N CYS A 57 18.18 27.71 6.47
CA CYS A 57 18.94 27.42 7.69
C CYS A 57 20.42 27.70 7.46
N LYS A 58 20.98 28.72 8.11
CA LYS A 58 22.43 28.88 8.20
C LYS A 58 22.96 27.93 9.28
N LYS A 59 24.03 27.20 8.94
CA LYS A 59 24.86 26.49 9.92
C LYS A 59 25.56 27.52 10.82
N GLU A 60 25.29 27.48 12.11
CA GLU A 60 26.14 28.11 13.12
C GLU A 60 27.43 27.28 13.27
N LYS A 61 28.56 27.96 13.54
CA LYS A 61 29.92 27.41 13.56
C LYS A 61 30.16 26.47 14.73
#